data_AF-A0A662AFE6-F1
#
_entry.id   AF-A0A662AFE6-F1
#
_cell.length_a   1.000
_cell.length_b   1.000
_cell.length_c   1.000
_cell.angle_alpha   90.00
_cell.angle_beta   90.00
_cell.angle_gamma   90.00
#
_symmetry.space_group_name_H-M   'P 1'
#
loop_
_entity.id
_entity.type
_entity.pdbx_description
1 polymer ?
#
loop_
_entity_poly.entity_id
_entity_poly.type
_entity_poly.pdbx_seq_one_letter_code
_entity_poly.pdbx_strand_id
1 'polypeptide(L)'
;LCAFNNLCNDKYERLGRKWDFEKFGLLEPATMEHFTTIAQESGVNPDIVISSGSLKTEKQYETDNSNETDNRNEPAPIDYCRITGLLD
;
A
#
# COMPACT_ATOMS: atom_id res chain seq x y z
N LEU A 1 -4.58 -6.84 -7.60
CA LEU A 1 -4.23 -5.94 -6.48
C LEU A 1 -3.08 -6.54 -5.69
N CYS A 2 -2.04 -5.77 -5.38
CA CYS A 2 -0.91 -6.23 -4.57
C CYS A 2 -0.77 -5.30 -3.37
N ALA A 3 -0.97 -5.82 -2.15
CA ALA A 3 -0.73 -5.06 -0.92
C ALA A 3 0.76 -4.69 -0.86
N PHE A 4 1.04 -3.40 -0.75
CA PHE A 4 2.41 -2.93 -0.67
C PHE A 4 3.07 -3.44 0.61
N ASN A 5 4.28 -4.00 0.47
CA ASN A 5 4.97 -4.66 1.57
C ASN A 5 6.05 -3.75 2.18
N ASN A 6 5.79 -3.25 3.40
CA ASN A 6 6.77 -2.46 4.15
C ASN A 6 7.95 -3.30 4.71
N LEU A 7 7.95 -4.62 4.53
CA LEU A 7 9.10 -5.50 4.83
C LEU A 7 10.33 -5.23 3.94
N CYS A 8 10.23 -4.30 2.98
CA CYS A 8 11.37 -3.91 2.15
C CYS A 8 12.30 -2.87 2.79
N ASN A 9 11.98 -2.32 3.96
CA ASN A 9 12.78 -1.24 4.58
C ASN A 9 14.27 -1.59 4.69
N ASP A 10 14.60 -2.79 5.20
CA ASP A 10 15.97 -3.29 5.32
C ASP A 10 16.75 -3.27 3.98
N LYS A 11 16.07 -3.58 2.87
CA LYS A 11 16.71 -3.55 1.54
C LYS A 11 17.05 -2.13 1.09
N TYR A 12 16.21 -1.15 1.42
CA TYR A 12 16.46 0.25 1.10
C TYR A 12 17.56 0.83 2.00
N GLU A 13 17.56 0.48 3.28
CA GLU A 13 18.60 0.88 4.23
C GLU A 13 19.98 0.39 3.78
N ARG A 14 20.08 -0.87 3.32
CA ARG A 14 21.33 -1.43 2.76
C ARG A 14 21.84 -0.72 1.51
N LEU A 15 20.97 0.01 0.80
CA LEU A 15 21.33 0.84 -0.35
C LEU A 15 21.61 2.30 0.04
N GLY A 16 21.64 2.61 1.34
CA GLY A 16 21.80 3.96 1.86
C GLY A 16 20.61 4.87 1.54
N ARG A 17 19.44 4.29 1.25
CA ARG A 17 18.23 5.02 0.90
C ARG A 17 17.21 4.88 2.02
N LYS A 18 16.54 5.99 2.31
CA LYS A 18 15.36 5.96 3.16
C LYS A 18 14.17 5.51 2.34
N TRP A 19 13.39 4.56 2.86
CA TRP A 19 12.15 4.16 2.22
C TRP A 19 11.05 5.17 2.57
N ASP A 20 10.51 5.87 1.58
CA ASP A 20 9.53 6.95 1.81
C ASP A 20 8.25 6.46 2.49
N PHE A 21 7.92 5.16 2.32
CA PHE A 21 6.74 4.55 2.91
C PHE A 21 7.01 3.77 4.21
N GLU A 22 8.19 3.92 4.84
CA GLU A 22 8.55 3.17 6.06
C GLU A 22 7.56 3.37 7.21
N LYS A 23 6.91 4.54 7.25
CA LYS A 23 6.01 4.95 8.34
C LYS A 23 4.58 4.46 8.17
N PHE A 24 4.25 3.94 6.99
CA PHE A 24 2.89 3.50 6.70
C PHE A 24 2.73 2.05 7.16
N GLY A 25 1.55 1.71 7.67
CA GLY A 25 1.21 0.34 8.01
C GLY A 25 0.91 -0.51 6.78
N LEU A 26 0.75 -1.82 6.98
CA LEU A 26 0.14 -2.68 5.97
C LEU A 26 -1.32 -2.24 5.75
N LEU A 27 -1.91 -2.59 4.60
CA LEU A 27 -3.32 -2.31 4.34
C LEU A 27 -4.22 -3.14 5.27
N GLU A 28 -5.38 -2.58 5.62
CA GLU A 28 -6.44 -3.32 6.28
C GLU A 28 -7.14 -4.25 5.27
N PRO A 29 -7.59 -5.44 5.68
CA PRO A 29 -8.35 -6.34 4.82
C PRO A 29 -9.62 -5.71 4.28
N ALA A 30 -10.34 -4.94 5.10
CA ALA A 30 -11.54 -4.24 4.65
C ALA A 30 -11.24 -3.27 3.48
N THR A 31 -10.11 -2.56 3.53
CA THR A 31 -9.67 -1.69 2.43
C THR A 31 -9.30 -2.50 1.18
N MET A 32 -8.60 -3.63 1.34
CA MET A 32 -8.25 -4.51 0.23
C MET A 32 -9.48 -5.12 -0.44
N GLU A 33 -10.47 -5.56 0.34
CA GLU A 33 -11.74 -6.07 -0.16
C GLU A 33 -12.47 -4.98 -0.95
N HIS A 34 -12.57 -3.76 -0.40
CA HIS A 34 -13.19 -2.63 -1.08
C HIS A 34 -12.56 -2.35 -2.46
N PHE A 35 -11.23 -2.33 -2.55
CA PHE A 35 -10.53 -2.15 -3.83
C PHE A 35 -10.74 -3.33 -4.77
N THR A 36 -10.84 -4.55 -4.24
CA THR A 36 -11.11 -5.76 -5.03
C THR A 36 -12.48 -5.66 -5.68
N THR A 37 -13.49 -5.23 -4.94
CA THR A 37 -14.84 -4.96 -5.47
C THR A 37 -14.81 -3.91 -6.57
N ILE A 38 -14.16 -2.76 -6.34
CA ILE A 38 -14.05 -1.72 -7.37
C ILE A 38 -13.36 -2.25 -8.63
N ALA A 39 -12.28 -3.03 -8.46
CA ALA A 39 -11.57 -3.60 -9.60
C ALA A 39 -12.43 -4.59 -10.38
N GLN A 40 -13.22 -5.44 -9.72
CA GLN A 40 -14.17 -6.34 -10.37
C GLN A 40 -15.28 -5.58 -11.11
N GLU A 41 -15.72 -4.44 -10.58
CA GLU A 41 -16.77 -3.61 -11.17
C GLU A 41 -16.25 -2.65 -12.27
N SER A 42 -14.93 -2.54 -12.44
CA SER A 42 -14.32 -1.60 -13.40
C SER A 42 -14.54 -1.95 -14.88
N GLY A 43 -15.13 -3.13 -15.16
CA GLY A 43 -15.37 -3.62 -16.53
C GLY A 43 -14.25 -4.51 -17.09
N VAL A 44 -13.20 -4.78 -16.32
CA VAL A 44 -12.23 -5.85 -16.60
C VAL A 44 -12.85 -7.21 -16.30
N ASN A 45 -12.29 -8.29 -16.86
CA ASN A 45 -12.73 -9.65 -16.51
C ASN A 45 -12.52 -9.88 -15.00
N PRO A 46 -13.56 -10.20 -14.20
CA PRO A 46 -13.40 -10.43 -12.77
C PRO A 46 -12.41 -11.56 -12.43
N ASP A 47 -12.28 -12.57 -13.30
CA ASP A 47 -11.41 -13.73 -13.09
C ASP A 47 -9.92 -13.38 -13.07
N ILE A 48 -9.54 -12.23 -13.64
CA ILE A 48 -8.16 -11.73 -13.60
C ILE A 48 -7.89 -10.84 -12.37
N VAL A 49 -8.92 -10.54 -11.57
CA VAL A 49 -8.77 -9.71 -10.37
C VAL A 49 -8.32 -10.58 -9.20
N ILE A 50 -7.01 -10.62 -8.98
CA ILE A 50 -6.38 -11.36 -7.89
C ILE A 50 -5.86 -10.37 -6.84
N SER A 51 -6.18 -10.57 -5.57
CA SER A 51 -5.55 -9.86 -4.45
C SER A 51 -4.39 -10.69 -3.87
N SER A 52 -3.26 -10.04 -3.62
CA SER A 52 -2.06 -10.69 -3.06
C SER A 52 -1.32 -9.75 -2.11
N GLY A 53 -0.45 -10.29 -1.26
CA GLY A 53 0.40 -9.51 -0.34
C GLY A 53 -0.06 -9.56 1.12
N SER A 54 0.77 -9.05 2.02
CA SER A 54 0.51 -9.06 3.47
C SER A 54 -0.43 -7.93 3.87
N LEU A 55 -1.41 -8.24 4.71
CA LEU A 55 -2.36 -7.30 5.29
C LEU A 55 -2.15 -7.21 6.81
N LYS A 56 -2.71 -6.18 7.44
CA LYS A 56 -2.76 -6.08 8.90
C LYS A 56 -3.45 -7.30 9.50
N THR A 57 -2.99 -7.71 10.68
CA THR A 57 -3.64 -8.76 11.48
C THR A 57 -4.68 -8.15 12.41
N GLU A 58 -5.66 -8.93 12.88
CA GLU A 58 -6.73 -8.52 13.80
C GLU A 58 -6.30 -7.68 15.00
N LYS A 59 -5.13 -7.96 15.56
CA LYS A 59 -4.58 -7.21 16.71
C LYS A 59 -4.12 -5.79 16.38
N GLN A 60 -3.84 -5.51 15.10
CA GLN A 60 -3.33 -4.20 14.65
C GLN A 60 -4.48 -3.20 14.39
N TYR A 61 -5.74 -3.64 14.31
CA TYR A 61 -6.89 -2.74 14.14
C TYR A 61 -7.17 -1.90 15.39
N GLU A 62 -6.91 -2.41 16.59
CA GLU A 62 -7.23 -1.71 17.84
C GLU A 62 -6.25 -0.58 18.19
N THR A 63 -5.01 -0.66 17.70
CA THR A 63 -3.95 0.31 18.03
C THR A 63 -4.06 1.59 17.20
N ASP A 64 -4.61 1.53 15.99
CA ASP A 64 -4.68 2.69 15.09
C ASP A 64 -5.91 3.57 15.33
N ASN A 65 -7.00 3.01 15.89
CA ASN A 65 -8.24 3.74 16.20
C ASN A 65 -8.15 4.68 17.41
N SER A 66 -7.04 4.68 18.17
CA SER A 66 -6.80 5.59 19.30
C SER A 66 -5.91 6.79 18.96
N ASN A 67 -5.42 6.88 17.72
CA ASN A 67 -4.55 7.96 17.23
C ASN A 67 -5.23 8.76 16.11
N GLU A 68 -6.46 9.18 16.32
CA GLU A 68 -7.19 10.04 15.40
C GLU A 68 -6.71 11.49 15.57
N THR A 69 -5.83 11.96 14.68
CA THR A 69 -5.72 13.34 14.13
C THR A 69 -4.32 13.56 13.53
N ASP A 70 -4.07 13.03 12.33
CA ASP A 70 -2.96 13.55 11.54
C ASP A 70 -3.16 13.37 10.04
N ASN A 71 -3.65 14.42 9.38
CA ASN A 71 -3.80 14.54 7.93
C ASN A 71 -2.43 14.64 7.19
N ARG A 72 -1.32 14.18 7.78
CA ARG A 72 0.02 14.13 7.16
C ARG A 72 0.34 12.80 6.46
N ASN A 73 -0.62 11.88 6.40
CA ASN A 73 -0.42 10.54 5.84
C ASN A 73 -0.84 10.41 4.36
N GLU A 74 -1.11 11.50 3.65
CA GLU A 74 -1.17 11.42 2.18
C GLU A 74 0.28 11.41 1.65
N PRO A 75 0.68 10.35 0.92
CA PRO A 75 2.02 10.31 0.37
C PRO A 75 2.21 11.43 -0.65
N ALA A 76 3.37 12.08 -0.60
CA ALA A 76 3.76 13.02 -1.63
C ALA A 76 3.64 12.33 -3.01
N PRO A 77 3.14 13.02 -4.05
CA PRO A 77 2.96 12.43 -5.36
C PRO A 77 4.26 11.78 -5.84
N ILE A 78 4.22 10.47 -6.07
CA ILE A 78 5.36 9.70 -6.56
C ILE A 78 5.45 9.95 -8.07
N ASP A 79 6.58 10.50 -8.52
CA ASP A 79 6.90 10.59 -9.94
C ASP A 79 7.34 9.20 -10.45
N TYR A 80 6.34 8.43 -10.88
CA TYR A 80 6.53 7.05 -11.34
C TYR A 80 7.41 6.97 -12.61
N CYS A 81 7.32 7.98 -13.49
CA CYS A 81 8.12 8.08 -14.70
C CYS A 81 9.61 8.19 -14.36
N ARG A 82 9.96 9.04 -13.39
CA ARG A 82 11.34 9.21 -12.93
C ARG A 82 11.95 7.97 -12.29
N ILE A 83 11.16 7.17 -11.57
CA ILE A 83 11.64 5.96 -10.89
C ILE A 83 11.78 4.79 -11.86
N THR A 84 10.83 4.63 -12.77
CA THR A 84 10.78 3.48 -13.69
C THR A 84 11.54 3.70 -14.99
N GLY A 85 11.92 4.95 -15.30
CA GLY A 85 12.58 5.30 -16.56
C GLY A 85 11.67 5.15 -17.78
N LEU A 86 10.36 5.04 -17.57
CA LEU A 86 9.37 5.18 -18.64
C LEU A 86 9.38 6.66 -19.08
N LEU A 87 9.68 6.88 -20.36
CA LEU A 87 9.54 8.19 -21.01
C LEU A 87 8.07 8.63 -20.96
N ASP A 88 7.85 9.91 -20.65
CA ASP A 88 6.54 10.58 -20.71
C ASP A 88 5.82 10.40 -22.06
#